data_AF-A0A183DDH9-F1
#
_entry.id   AF-A0A183DDH9-F1
#
_cell.length_a   1.000
_cell.length_b   1.000
_cell.length_c   1.000
_cell.angle_alpha   90.00
_cell.angle_beta   90.00
_cell.angle_gamma   90.00
#
_symmetry.space_group_name_H-M   'P 1'
#
loop_
_entity.id
_entity.type
_entity.pdbx_description
1 polymer ?
#
loop_
_entity_poly.entity_id
_entity_poly.type
_entity_poly.pdbx_seq_one_letter_code
_entity_poly.pdbx_strand_id
1 'polypeptide(L)'
;MFASTPVRCAVIFLGQFNVFSVNCTAEWRPSVWGQCSRTCGDGGVQMRLLRCVWRGTRKAAGRNCQSSERPPALRACPETNNLPECPSGPSTGAAPAVLFKGWENWRGWRLYNWQPDRNGKLHRKI
;
A
#
# COMPACT_ATOMS: atom_id res chain seq x y z
N MET A 1 -10.34 16.02 33.40
CA MET A 1 -9.63 17.00 32.55
C MET A 1 -8.33 16.35 32.09
N PHE A 2 -8.23 15.94 30.83
CA PHE A 2 -6.98 15.38 30.30
C PHE A 2 -6.00 16.55 30.12
N ALA A 3 -5.09 16.74 31.06
CA ALA A 3 -4.00 17.68 30.91
C ALA A 3 -3.10 17.16 29.78
N SER A 4 -3.26 17.71 28.58
CA SER A 4 -2.37 17.48 27.45
C SER A 4 -1.01 18.03 27.82
N THR A 5 -0.09 17.17 28.25
CA THR A 5 1.31 17.55 28.42
C THR A 5 1.82 18.11 27.09
N PRO A 6 2.42 19.31 27.06
CA PRO A 6 2.96 19.86 25.82
C PRO A 6 4.10 18.95 25.37
N VAL A 7 3.94 18.34 24.21
CA VAL A 7 5.02 17.62 23.54
C VAL A 7 6.12 18.65 23.29
N ARG A 8 7.25 18.57 24.02
CA ARG A 8 8.38 19.49 23.83
C ARG A 8 9.27 18.92 22.73
N CYS A 9 9.19 19.47 21.52
CA CYS A 9 10.11 19.08 20.44
C CYS A 9 11.32 20.01 20.46
N ALA A 10 12.52 19.43 20.59
CA ALA A 10 13.79 20.14 20.50
C ALA A 10 14.03 20.54 19.04
N VAL A 11 14.13 21.85 18.78
CA VAL A 11 14.21 22.37 17.41
C VAL A 11 15.64 22.61 16.96
N ILE A 12 16.52 23.15 17.82
CA ILE A 12 17.93 23.45 17.51
C ILE A 12 18.77 23.46 18.82
N PHE A 13 20.03 22.99 18.77
CA PHE A 13 21.06 23.31 19.75
C PHE A 13 21.83 24.55 19.26
N LEU A 14 21.52 25.74 19.79
CA LEU A 14 22.37 26.92 19.60
C LEU A 14 23.23 27.06 20.86
N GLY A 15 24.43 26.48 20.82
CA GLY A 15 25.28 26.37 22.01
C GLY A 15 24.71 25.37 23.03
N GLN A 16 24.63 25.77 24.31
CA GLN A 16 24.29 24.89 25.44
C GLN A 16 22.80 24.94 25.86
N PHE A 17 21.96 25.70 25.14
CA PHE A 17 20.53 25.82 25.40
C PHE A 17 19.71 25.03 24.37
N ASN A 18 18.79 24.17 24.85
CA ASN A 18 17.80 23.50 24.01
C ASN A 18 16.64 24.46 23.72
N VAL A 19 16.43 24.81 22.44
CA VAL A 19 15.23 25.55 22.04
C VAL A 19 14.08 24.57 21.89
N PHE A 20 13.12 24.63 22.81
CA PHE A 20 11.89 23.83 22.77
C PHE A 20 10.77 24.62 22.10
N SER A 21 10.27 24.16 20.94
CA SER A 21 9.01 24.70 20.41
C SER A 21 7.87 24.15 21.24
N VAL A 22 7.06 25.05 21.79
CA VAL A 22 5.87 24.71 22.58
C VAL A 22 4.72 24.20 21.69
N ASN A 23 4.78 24.47 20.38
CA ASN A 23 3.82 24.03 19.38
C ASN A 23 4.49 23.06 18.39
N CYS A 24 4.36 21.76 18.66
CA CYS A 24 4.82 20.71 17.76
C CYS A 24 3.76 20.36 16.72
N THR A 25 3.83 20.96 15.54
CA THR A 25 2.98 20.58 14.41
C THR A 25 3.67 19.48 13.62
N ALA A 26 3.02 18.32 13.48
CA ALA A 26 3.47 17.25 12.59
C ALA A 26 2.82 17.38 11.21
N GLU A 27 3.55 17.01 10.16
CA GLU A 27 3.06 17.05 8.78
C GLU A 27 3.49 15.83 7.97
N TRP A 28 2.64 15.42 7.03
CA TRP A 28 2.98 14.41 6.05
C TRP A 28 3.94 14.99 5.00
N ARG A 29 5.12 14.37 4.89
CA ARG A 29 6.08 14.65 3.84
C ARG A 29 6.10 13.53 2.82
N PRO A 30 5.55 13.75 1.61
CA PRO A 30 5.65 12.79 0.52
C PRO A 30 7.07 12.74 -0.04
N SER A 31 7.53 11.55 -0.39
CA SER A 31 8.72 11.37 -1.23
C SER A 31 8.41 11.70 -2.68
N VAL A 32 9.45 11.69 -3.51
CA VAL A 32 9.28 11.62 -4.97
C VAL A 32 8.47 10.38 -5.36
N TRP A 33 7.76 10.48 -6.47
CA TRP A 33 7.07 9.34 -7.06
C TRP A 33 8.07 8.34 -7.62
N GLY A 34 7.81 7.06 -7.36
CA GLY A 34 8.55 5.96 -7.98
C GLY A 34 8.20 5.81 -9.46
N GLN A 35 8.87 4.84 -10.09
CA GLN A 35 8.60 4.47 -11.48
C GLN A 35 7.19 3.90 -11.64
N CYS A 36 6.69 3.91 -12.87
CA CYS A 36 5.41 3.29 -13.18
C CYS A 36 5.50 1.77 -12.97
N SER A 37 4.47 1.17 -12.36
CA SER A 37 4.39 -0.28 -12.15
C SER A 37 4.33 -1.07 -13.46
N ARG A 38 3.89 -0.42 -14.54
CA ARG A 38 3.79 -1.00 -15.88
C ARG A 38 4.74 -0.31 -16.83
N THR A 39 5.36 -1.13 -17.67
CA THR A 39 6.20 -0.73 -18.80
C THR A 39 5.53 -1.06 -20.14
N CYS A 40 4.27 -1.48 -20.12
CA CYS A 40 3.45 -1.74 -21.29
C CYS A 40 1.98 -1.39 -21.00
N GLY A 41 1.23 -1.06 -22.05
CA GLY A 41 -0.18 -0.69 -22.03
C GLY A 41 -0.51 0.54 -21.17
N ASP A 42 -1.80 0.81 -21.06
CA ASP A 42 -2.31 1.91 -20.25
C ASP A 42 -2.63 1.49 -18.81
N GLY A 43 -2.79 2.49 -17.93
CA GLY A 43 -3.31 2.29 -16.58
C GLY A 43 -2.30 1.74 -15.57
N GLY A 44 -1.01 2.02 -15.76
CA GLY A 44 -0.01 1.78 -14.71
C GLY A 44 -0.21 2.69 -13.48
N VAL A 45 0.41 2.31 -12.35
CA VAL A 45 0.37 3.12 -11.11
C VAL A 45 1.78 3.47 -10.62
N GLN A 46 1.94 4.65 -10.05
CA GLN A 46 3.14 5.07 -9.34
C GLN A 46 2.89 5.06 -7.83
N MET A 47 3.89 4.61 -7.08
CA MET A 47 3.86 4.60 -5.62
C MET A 47 4.83 5.65 -5.06
N ARG A 48 4.52 6.21 -3.89
CA ARG A 48 5.46 7.04 -3.12
C ARG A 48 5.38 6.72 -1.64
N LEU A 49 6.47 7.01 -0.93
CA LEU A 49 6.53 6.90 0.52
C LEU A 49 6.01 8.19 1.16
N LEU A 50 5.30 8.05 2.28
CA LEU A 50 4.86 9.18 3.09
C LEU A 50 5.53 9.08 4.45
N ARG A 51 6.21 10.14 4.87
CA ARG A 51 6.89 10.20 6.17
C ARG A 51 6.21 11.23 7.04
N CYS A 52 5.88 10.86 8.28
CA CYS A 52 5.39 11.80 9.26
C CYS A 52 6.58 12.49 9.95
N VAL A 53 6.66 13.81 9.85
CA VAL A 53 7.78 14.57 10.43
C VAL A 53 7.32 15.81 11.17
N TRP A 54 8.16 16.29 12.08
CA TRP A 54 7.94 17.55 12.76
C TRP A 54 8.24 18.73 11.82
N ARG A 55 7.31 19.68 11.76
CA ARG A 55 7.51 20.97 11.09
C ARG A 55 8.71 21.67 11.73
N GLY A 56 9.69 22.08 10.93
CA GLY A 56 10.94 22.68 11.38
C GLY A 56 12.11 21.70 11.41
N THR A 57 12.06 20.66 12.27
CA THR A 57 13.22 19.75 12.44
C THR A 57 13.32 18.67 11.37
N ARG A 58 12.20 18.36 10.68
CA ARG A 58 12.09 17.25 9.70
C ARG A 58 12.42 15.87 10.30
N LYS A 59 12.54 15.74 11.63
CA LYS A 59 12.72 14.47 12.32
C LYS A 59 11.42 13.68 12.32
N ALA A 60 11.52 12.36 12.43
CA ALA A 60 10.36 11.47 12.47
C ALA A 60 9.42 11.84 13.63
N ALA A 61 8.14 12.04 13.31
CA ALA A 61 7.10 12.39 14.27
C ALA A 61 6.15 11.21 14.59
N GLY A 62 6.52 9.99 14.20
CA GLY A 62 5.76 8.78 14.53
C GLY A 62 4.32 8.82 14.02
N ARG A 63 3.35 8.74 14.94
CA ARG A 63 1.91 8.71 14.63
C ARG A 63 1.23 10.09 14.72
N ASN A 64 1.98 11.17 14.97
CA ASN A 64 1.41 12.50 15.21
C ASN A 64 0.72 13.12 13.96
N CYS A 65 0.91 12.55 12.77
CA CYS A 65 0.23 13.00 11.55
C CYS A 65 -1.11 12.28 11.30
N GLN A 66 -1.56 11.36 12.16
CA GLN A 66 -2.80 10.60 11.95
C GLN A 66 -4.06 11.46 11.90
N SER A 67 -4.09 12.58 12.62
CA SER A 67 -5.19 13.55 12.59
C SER A 67 -5.11 14.52 11.41
N SER A 68 -4.00 14.55 10.68
CA SER A 68 -3.81 15.40 9.50
C SER A 68 -4.17 14.64 8.22
N GLU A 69 -4.61 15.39 7.20
CA GLU A 69 -4.96 14.84 5.90
C GLU A 69 -3.76 14.10 5.28
N ARG A 70 -3.94 12.80 5.02
CA ARG A 70 -2.90 11.93 4.46
C ARG A 70 -2.89 12.07 2.94
N PRO A 71 -1.80 12.57 2.33
CA PRO A 71 -1.70 12.66 0.88
C PRO A 71 -1.79 11.27 0.22
N PRO A 72 -2.16 11.18 -1.07
CA PRO A 72 -2.24 9.90 -1.77
C PRO A 72 -0.86 9.25 -1.86
N ALA A 73 -0.76 7.97 -1.53
CA ALA A 73 0.48 7.17 -1.70
C ALA A 73 0.57 6.53 -3.09
N LEU A 74 -0.54 6.52 -3.83
CA LEU A 74 -0.71 5.93 -5.15
C LEU A 74 -1.27 6.98 -6.09
N ARG A 75 -0.80 6.98 -7.34
CA ARG A 75 -1.42 7.73 -8.43
C ARG A 75 -1.36 6.93 -9.73
N ALA A 76 -2.25 7.24 -10.67
CA ALA A 76 -2.11 6.78 -12.04
C ALA A 76 -0.80 7.32 -12.63
N CYS A 77 -0.15 6.53 -13.48
CA CYS A 77 1.00 7.02 -14.23
C CYS A 77 0.58 8.18 -15.13
N PRO A 78 1.45 9.17 -15.33
CA PRO A 78 1.20 10.20 -16.32
C PRO A 78 0.97 9.52 -17.68
N GLU A 79 0.01 10.04 -18.44
CA GLU A 79 -0.32 9.58 -19.79
C GLU A 79 0.97 9.55 -20.62
N THR A 80 1.48 8.33 -20.82
CA THR A 80 2.67 8.09 -21.62
C THR A 80 2.16 7.30 -22.81
N ASN A 81 1.67 8.04 -23.82
CA ASN A 81 1.12 7.53 -25.09
C ASN A 81 2.14 6.70 -25.93
N ASN A 82 3.22 6.22 -25.32
CA ASN A 82 4.36 5.57 -25.96
C ASN A 82 4.72 4.22 -25.31
N LEU A 83 3.91 3.71 -24.38
CA LEU A 83 4.12 2.36 -23.85
C LEU A 83 3.60 1.34 -24.88
N PRO A 84 4.39 0.31 -25.23
CA PRO A 84 3.91 -0.75 -26.12
C PRO A 84 2.73 -1.45 -25.47
N GLU A 85 1.73 -1.88 -26.24
CA GLU A 85 0.66 -2.71 -25.71
C GLU A 85 1.24 -3.90 -24.95
N CYS A 86 0.71 -4.19 -23.76
CA CYS A 86 1.13 -5.39 -23.06
C CYS A 86 0.76 -6.60 -23.92
N PRO A 87 1.62 -7.63 -24.02
CA PRO A 87 1.23 -8.89 -24.64
C PRO A 87 0.04 -9.43 -23.84
N SER A 88 -1.15 -9.23 -24.38
CA SER A 88 -2.38 -9.81 -23.90
C SER A 88 -2.26 -11.30 -24.17
N GLY A 89 -1.84 -12.04 -23.14
CA GLY A 89 -2.15 -13.46 -23.10
C GLY A 89 -3.65 -13.63 -23.38
N PRO A 90 -4.07 -14.69 -24.11
CA PRO A 90 -5.38 -14.78 -24.72
C PRO A 90 -6.47 -14.38 -23.71
N SER A 91 -7.08 -13.23 -23.96
CA SER A 91 -8.20 -12.68 -23.23
C SER A 91 -9.46 -13.42 -23.65
N THR A 92 -9.47 -14.72 -23.41
CA THR A 92 -10.72 -15.47 -23.28
C THR A 92 -11.09 -15.37 -21.81
N GLY A 93 -12.25 -14.78 -21.53
CA GLY A 93 -12.86 -14.88 -20.21
C GLY A 93 -12.87 -16.33 -19.74
N ALA A 94 -12.82 -16.49 -18.42
CA ALA A 94 -12.38 -17.66 -17.68
C ALA A 94 -10.86 -17.67 -17.49
N ALA A 95 -10.43 -17.37 -16.26
CA ALA A 95 -9.30 -18.08 -15.70
C ALA A 95 -9.45 -19.54 -16.16
N PRO A 96 -8.42 -20.19 -16.75
CA PRO A 96 -8.49 -21.63 -16.84
C PRO A 96 -8.85 -22.06 -15.42
N ALA A 97 -9.94 -22.80 -15.27
CA ALA A 97 -10.07 -23.65 -14.12
C ALA A 97 -8.84 -24.54 -14.25
N VAL A 98 -7.72 -24.07 -13.70
CA VAL A 98 -6.58 -24.88 -13.37
C VAL A 98 -7.27 -25.88 -12.50
N LEU A 99 -7.54 -27.03 -13.10
CA LEU A 99 -7.99 -28.20 -12.45
C LEU A 99 -6.89 -28.38 -11.41
N PHE A 100 -7.12 -27.88 -10.19
CA PHE A 100 -6.26 -28.08 -9.04
C PHE A 100 -6.40 -29.57 -8.69
N LYS A 101 -5.95 -30.44 -9.60
CA LYS A 101 -5.72 -31.84 -9.35
C LYS A 101 -4.42 -31.87 -8.56
N GLY A 102 -4.57 -31.95 -7.25
CA GLY A 102 -3.48 -32.29 -6.34
C GLY A 102 -2.72 -31.07 -5.82
N TRP A 103 -3.31 -30.35 -4.88
CA TRP A 103 -2.53 -29.61 -3.90
C TRP A 103 -2.63 -30.36 -2.57
N GLU A 104 -1.68 -31.27 -2.32
CA GLU A 104 -1.36 -31.66 -0.94
C GLU A 104 -0.64 -30.47 -0.32
N ASN A 105 -1.34 -29.75 0.55
CA ASN A 105 -0.71 -28.66 1.30
C ASN A 105 0.09 -29.28 2.44
N TRP A 106 1.19 -28.63 2.81
CA TRP A 106 2.11 -28.98 3.91
C TRP A 106 1.46 -28.99 5.32
N ARG A 107 0.13 -29.04 5.40
CA ARG A 107 -0.67 -29.18 6.62
C ARG A 107 -1.73 -30.28 6.55
N GLY A 108 -1.66 -31.22 5.61
CA GLY A 108 -2.33 -32.52 5.73
C GLY A 108 -3.86 -32.50 5.83
N TRP A 109 -4.54 -31.54 5.19
CA TRP A 109 -6.01 -31.54 5.14
C TRP A 109 -6.49 -32.09 3.79
N ARG A 110 -7.32 -33.15 3.81
CA ARG A 110 -7.98 -33.69 2.61
C ARG A 110 -8.99 -32.66 2.09
N LEU A 111 -8.65 -31.99 0.99
CA LEU A 111 -9.61 -31.20 0.23
C LEU A 111 -10.63 -32.17 -0.39
N TYR A 112 -11.86 -32.17 0.11
CA TYR A 112 -12.93 -32.96 -0.47
C TYR A 112 -13.12 -32.55 -1.94
N ASN A 113 -13.02 -33.50 -2.87
CA ASN A 113 -13.25 -33.23 -4.29
C ASN A 113 -14.74 -33.02 -4.52
N TRP A 114 -15.13 -31.79 -4.84
CA TRP A 114 -16.49 -31.43 -5.22
C TRP A 114 -16.61 -31.46 -6.74
N GLN A 115 -17.60 -32.18 -7.29
CA GLN A 115 -17.91 -32.18 -8.72
C GLN A 115 -19.33 -31.64 -8.95
N PRO A 116 -19.53 -30.73 -9.93
CA PRO A 116 -20.85 -30.25 -10.29
C PRO A 116 -21.65 -31.34 -11.04
N ASP A 117 -22.95 -31.45 -10.78
CA ASP A 117 -23.87 -32.23 -11.61
C ASP A 117 -24.27 -31.46 -12.89
N ARG A 118 -25.13 -32.10 -13.70
CA ARG A 118 -25.66 -31.51 -14.94
C ARG A 118 -26.48 -30.24 -14.72
N ASN A 119 -26.89 -29.96 -13.49
CA ASN A 119 -27.64 -28.77 -13.07
C ASN A 119 -26.76 -27.76 -12.30
N GLY A 120 -25.44 -27.97 -12.23
CA GLY A 120 -24.49 -27.09 -11.54
C GLY A 120 -24.45 -27.26 -10.01
N LYS A 121 -25.15 -28.25 -9.43
CA LYS A 121 -25.13 -28.53 -7.99
C LYS A 121 -23.86 -29.31 -7.63
N LEU A 122 -23.06 -28.76 -6.73
CA LEU A 122 -21.81 -29.37 -6.27
C LEU A 122 -22.09 -30.53 -5.32
N HIS A 123 -21.58 -31.71 -5.66
CA HIS A 123 -21.67 -32.90 -4.82
C HIS A 123 -20.27 -33.36 -4.40
N ARG A 124 -20.18 -33.85 -3.16
CA ARG A 124 -18.96 -34.46 -2.65
C ARG A 124 -18.81 -35.83 -3.31
N LYS A 125 -17.75 -36.04 -4.08
CA LYS A 125 -17.34 -37.40 -4.46
C LYS A 125 -16.70 -38.05 -3.25
N ILE A 126 -17.33 -39.12 -2.77
CA ILE A 126 -16.70 -40.06 -1.83
C ILE A 126 -15.64 -40.85 -2.61
#